data_AF-A0A7Z0B6U4-F1
#
_entry.id   AF-A0A7Z0B6U4-F1
#
_cell.length_a   1.000
_cell.length_b   1.000
_cell.length_c   1.000
_cell.angle_alpha   90.00
_cell.angle_beta   90.00
_cell.angle_gamma   90.00
#
_symmetry.space_group_name_H-M   'P 1'
#
loop_
_entity.id
_entity.type
_entity.pdbx_description
1 polymer ?
#
loop_
_entity_poly.entity_id
_entity_poly.type
_entity_poly.pdbx_seq_one_letter_code
_entity_poly.pdbx_strand_id
1 'polypeptide(L)'
;MLTTFRQGRCSAVAIALKPKDMLSRSVEMPQRVRERLALEMAYSAELSIPWTLLSDGEISRPLREGLELAVRAVGPQIEPKKQDEYGVALTELLEEGLSVEDAIGKAQRIFKVDRASAVAAFHHGIWHRTIPIDIREPIVMSEPAKLTDFAWAYQAAAKILGGNGE
;
A
#
# COMPACT_ATOMS: atom_id res chain seq x y z
N MET A 1 -6.22 -1.05 16.25
CA MET A 1 -7.69 -0.94 16.30
C MET A 1 -8.16 -0.59 14.89
N LEU A 2 -8.98 -1.44 14.28
CA LEU A 2 -9.65 -1.13 13.01
C LEU A 2 -11.16 -1.30 13.20
N THR A 3 -11.89 -0.20 13.09
CA THR A 3 -13.36 -0.15 13.09
C THR A 3 -13.81 0.26 11.71
N THR A 4 -14.67 -0.52 11.05
CA THR A 4 -15.23 -0.14 9.75
C THR A 4 -16.72 -0.45 9.68
N PHE A 5 -17.47 0.47 9.09
CA PHE A 5 -18.92 0.42 8.94
C PHE A 5 -19.29 -0.15 7.56
N ARG A 6 -20.29 -1.04 7.49
CA ARG A 6 -20.92 -1.45 6.22
C ARG A 6 -22.43 -1.52 6.38
N GLN A 7 -23.17 -0.84 5.50
CA GLN A 7 -24.65 -0.84 5.46
C GLN A 7 -25.33 -0.51 6.81
N GLY A 8 -24.73 0.40 7.59
CA GLY A 8 -25.25 0.78 8.92
C GLY A 8 -25.00 -0.24 10.03
N ARG A 9 -24.27 -1.34 9.77
CA ARG A 9 -23.81 -2.30 10.79
C ARG A 9 -22.30 -2.20 11.00
N CYS A 10 -21.89 -2.14 12.26
CA CYS A 10 -20.49 -2.16 12.66
C CYS A 10 -19.98 -3.60 12.59
N SER A 11 -18.99 -3.88 11.74
CA SER A 11 -18.27 -5.15 11.69
C SER A 11 -16.79 -4.86 11.91
N ALA A 12 -16.16 -5.47 12.90
CA ALA A 12 -14.79 -5.20 13.27
C ALA A 12 -13.91 -6.46 13.11
N VAL A 13 -12.63 -6.25 12.78
CA VAL A 13 -11.57 -7.26 12.84
C VAL A 13 -10.36 -6.62 13.49
N ALA A 14 -9.78 -7.29 14.48
CA ALA A 14 -8.54 -6.89 15.12
C ALA A 14 -7.36 -7.56 14.42
N ILE A 15 -6.37 -6.75 14.03
CA ILE A 15 -5.15 -7.23 13.35
C ILE A 15 -3.95 -6.79 14.18
N ALA A 16 -3.09 -7.74 14.54
CA ALA A 16 -1.76 -7.47 15.08
C ALA A 16 -0.71 -7.78 14.01
N LEU A 17 0.24 -6.85 13.79
CA LEU A 17 1.36 -7.04 12.87
C LEU A 17 2.63 -7.35 13.67
N LYS A 18 3.40 -8.37 13.27
CA LYS A 18 4.71 -8.74 13.83
C LYS A 18 5.69 -9.20 12.75
N PRO A 19 7.01 -9.00 12.91
CA PRO A 19 7.99 -9.54 11.97
C PRO A 19 7.88 -11.06 11.85
N LYS A 20 8.07 -11.59 10.64
CA LYS A 20 7.99 -13.03 10.36
C LYS A 20 8.87 -13.86 11.28
N ASP A 21 10.07 -13.39 11.58
CA ASP A 21 11.05 -14.09 12.42
C ASP A 21 10.56 -14.32 13.86
N MET A 22 9.67 -13.44 14.35
CA MET A 22 9.03 -13.62 15.66
C MET A 22 7.91 -14.67 15.62
N LEU A 23 7.33 -14.94 14.44
CA LEU A 23 6.25 -15.93 14.28
C LEU A 23 6.80 -17.31 13.90
N SER A 24 7.87 -17.36 13.12
CA SER A 24 8.53 -18.60 12.69
C SER A 24 9.37 -19.26 13.78
N ARG A 25 9.45 -18.64 14.99
CA ARG A 25 10.28 -19.06 16.13
C ARG A 25 11.78 -19.07 15.84
N SER A 26 12.23 -18.41 14.76
CA SER A 26 13.66 -18.20 14.49
C SER A 26 14.28 -17.19 15.45
N VAL A 27 13.47 -16.27 15.98
CA VAL A 27 13.83 -15.31 17.03
C VAL A 27 12.88 -15.49 18.20
N GLU A 28 13.41 -15.56 19.42
CA GLU A 28 12.57 -15.59 20.61
C GLU A 28 11.79 -14.27 20.73
N MET A 29 10.46 -14.37 20.72
CA MET A 29 9.60 -13.22 20.92
C MET A 29 9.77 -12.68 22.34
N PRO A 30 10.09 -11.39 22.55
CA PRO A 30 10.28 -10.84 23.90
C PRO A 30 9.05 -11.07 24.78
N GLN A 31 9.25 -11.37 26.07
CA GLN A 31 8.16 -11.63 27.02
C GLN A 31 7.05 -10.58 26.98
N ARG A 32 7.43 -9.30 27.00
CA ARG A 32 6.48 -8.17 26.93
C ARG A 32 5.63 -8.17 25.65
N VAL A 33 6.18 -8.63 24.53
CA VAL A 33 5.45 -8.74 23.27
C VAL A 33 4.42 -9.86 23.34
N ARG A 34 4.79 -11.02 23.92
CA ARG A 34 3.88 -12.15 24.14
C ARG A 34 2.72 -11.77 25.06
N GLU A 35 3.02 -11.13 26.19
CA GLU A 35 2.02 -10.65 27.14
C GLU A 35 1.04 -9.67 26.49
N ARG A 36 1.55 -8.72 25.70
CA ARG A 36 0.71 -7.76 24.98
C ARG A 36 -0.18 -8.42 23.94
N LEU A 37 0.33 -9.38 23.17
CA LEU A 37 -0.49 -10.12 22.20
C LEU A 37 -1.58 -10.94 22.88
N ALA A 38 -1.29 -11.58 24.01
CA ALA A 38 -2.28 -12.31 24.80
C ALA A 38 -3.40 -11.38 25.30
N LEU A 39 -3.05 -10.18 25.76
CA LEU A 39 -4.03 -9.15 26.17
C LEU A 39 -4.87 -8.65 24.98
N GLU A 40 -4.25 -8.38 23.82
CA GLU A 40 -4.96 -7.94 22.60
C GLU A 40 -5.96 -9.01 22.12
N MET A 41 -5.57 -10.29 22.18
CA MET A 41 -6.43 -11.42 21.82
C MET A 41 -7.58 -11.60 22.83
N ALA A 42 -7.29 -11.56 24.13
CA ALA A 42 -8.31 -11.68 25.17
C ALA A 42 -9.35 -10.55 25.10
N TYR A 43 -8.89 -9.31 24.90
CA TYR A 43 -9.77 -8.15 24.74
C TYR A 43 -10.64 -8.25 23.49
N SER A 44 -10.09 -8.74 22.37
CA SER A 44 -10.87 -8.93 21.14
C SER A 44 -11.93 -10.01 21.32
N ALA A 45 -11.61 -11.10 22.04
CA ALA A 45 -12.56 -12.16 22.36
C ALA A 45 -13.70 -11.66 23.27
N GLU A 46 -13.41 -10.84 24.28
CA GLU A 46 -14.41 -10.21 25.14
C GLU A 46 -15.42 -9.37 24.33
N LEU A 47 -14.92 -8.66 23.32
CA LEU A 47 -15.75 -7.85 22.41
C LEU A 47 -16.39 -8.65 21.27
N SER A 48 -16.17 -9.98 21.21
CA SER A 48 -16.60 -10.83 20.07
C SER A 48 -16.10 -10.33 18.71
N ILE A 49 -14.88 -9.77 18.68
CA ILE A 49 -14.22 -9.28 17.47
C ILE A 49 -13.21 -10.34 17.00
N PRO A 50 -13.29 -10.82 15.74
CA PRO A 50 -12.27 -11.68 15.16
C PRO A 50 -10.87 -11.06 15.28
N TRP A 51 -9.90 -11.84 15.73
CA TRP A 51 -8.51 -11.40 15.90
C TRP A 51 -7.58 -12.21 15.02
N THR A 52 -6.64 -11.55 14.34
CA THR A 52 -5.63 -12.20 13.50
C THR A 52 -4.25 -11.59 13.72
N LEU A 53 -3.23 -12.45 13.63
CA LEU A 53 -1.82 -12.09 13.68
C LEU A 53 -1.24 -12.24 12.28
N LEU A 54 -0.68 -11.17 11.73
CA LEU A 54 -0.03 -11.18 10.42
C LEU A 54 1.43 -10.75 10.53
N SER A 55 2.21 -11.17 9.56
CA SER A 55 3.61 -10.82 9.36
C SER A 55 3.92 -10.39 7.94
N ASP A 56 5.14 -9.88 7.74
CA ASP A 56 5.67 -9.60 6.41
C ASP A 56 5.82 -10.89 5.57
N GLY A 57 5.83 -12.07 6.19
CA GLY A 57 5.83 -13.36 5.51
C GLY A 57 4.60 -13.64 4.66
N GLU A 58 3.46 -13.02 4.98
CA GLU A 58 2.21 -13.12 4.21
C GLU A 58 2.11 -12.09 3.08
N ILE A 59 3.06 -11.15 2.99
CA ILE A 59 3.10 -10.15 1.92
C ILE A 59 3.67 -10.79 0.66
N SER A 60 2.85 -10.89 -0.38
CA SER A 60 3.28 -11.39 -1.70
C SER A 60 4.48 -10.60 -2.21
N ARG A 61 5.39 -11.30 -2.92
CA ARG A 61 6.61 -10.67 -3.45
C ARG A 61 6.36 -9.39 -4.28
N PRO A 62 5.41 -9.34 -5.24
CA PRO A 62 5.16 -8.11 -6.00
C PRO A 62 4.74 -6.94 -5.11
N LEU A 63 3.83 -7.18 -4.16
CA LEU A 63 3.40 -6.18 -3.19
C LEU A 63 4.56 -5.66 -2.33
N ARG A 64 5.47 -6.55 -1.90
CA ARG A 64 6.66 -6.15 -1.16
C ARG A 64 7.56 -5.23 -2.00
N GLU A 65 7.88 -5.64 -3.21
CA GLU A 65 8.72 -4.86 -4.14
C GLU A 65 8.07 -3.51 -4.51
N GLY A 66 6.76 -3.48 -4.74
CA GLY A 66 6.01 -2.25 -4.99
C GLY A 66 5.96 -1.31 -3.78
N LEU A 67 5.84 -1.83 -2.56
CA LEU A 67 5.94 -1.05 -1.34
C LEU A 67 7.35 -0.49 -1.13
N GLU A 68 8.39 -1.28 -1.40
CA GLU A 68 9.78 -0.80 -1.34
C GLU A 68 10.04 0.32 -2.35
N LEU A 69 9.47 0.24 -3.55
CA LEU A 69 9.52 1.30 -4.55
C LEU A 69 8.84 2.58 -4.04
N ALA A 70 7.63 2.45 -3.46
CA ALA A 70 6.87 3.59 -2.94
C ALA A 70 7.53 4.27 -1.74
N VAL A 71 8.04 3.48 -0.79
CA VAL A 71 8.66 3.96 0.47
C VAL A 71 10.01 4.63 0.24
N ARG A 72 10.70 4.35 -0.87
CA ARG A 72 11.95 5.04 -1.26
C ARG A 72 11.76 6.53 -1.57
N ALA A 73 10.55 7.09 -1.45
CA ALA A 73 10.30 8.52 -1.54
C ALA A 73 10.97 9.29 -0.38
N VAL A 74 12.14 9.89 -0.65
CA VAL A 74 12.83 10.80 0.27
C VAL A 74 12.34 12.23 0.05
N GLY A 75 11.23 12.60 0.71
CA GLY A 75 10.71 13.97 0.83
C GLY A 75 10.35 14.68 -0.50
N PRO A 76 9.53 15.74 -0.46
CA PRO A 76 9.22 16.51 -1.66
C PRO A 76 10.46 17.30 -2.12
N GLN A 77 11.03 16.92 -3.26
CA GLN A 77 12.00 17.74 -4.03
C GLN A 77 11.27 18.74 -4.95
N ILE A 78 9.94 18.63 -5.04
CA ILE A 78 9.05 19.45 -5.86
C ILE A 78 8.00 20.09 -4.94
N GLU A 79 7.58 21.32 -5.24
CA GLU A 79 6.51 22.00 -4.51
C GLU A 79 5.21 21.16 -4.52
N PRO A 80 4.45 21.07 -3.40
CA PRO A 80 3.28 20.20 -3.30
C PRO A 80 2.26 20.34 -4.43
N LYS A 81 1.98 21.58 -4.88
CA LYS A 81 1.05 21.81 -6.00
C LYS A 81 1.55 21.19 -7.31
N LYS A 82 2.85 21.30 -7.59
CA LYS A 82 3.49 20.70 -8.75
C LYS A 82 3.57 19.17 -8.63
N GLN A 83 3.62 18.64 -7.41
CA GLN A 83 3.59 17.20 -7.15
C GLN A 83 2.24 16.57 -7.55
N ASP A 84 1.13 17.26 -7.27
CA ASP A 84 -0.20 16.82 -7.69
C ASP A 84 -0.38 16.92 -9.20
N GLU A 85 0.01 18.05 -9.80
CA GLU A 85 -0.02 18.25 -11.26
C GLU A 85 0.85 17.22 -11.99
N TYR A 86 2.02 16.88 -11.43
CA TYR A 86 2.88 15.84 -11.95
C TYR A 86 2.20 14.46 -11.92
N GLY A 87 1.53 14.14 -10.81
CA GLY A 87 0.78 12.88 -10.68
C GLY A 87 -0.33 12.74 -11.72
N VAL A 88 -1.09 13.81 -11.97
CA VAL A 88 -2.13 13.85 -13.01
C VAL A 88 -1.52 13.63 -14.39
N ALA A 89 -0.51 14.42 -14.77
CA ALA A 89 0.12 14.29 -16.08
C ALA A 89 0.76 12.92 -16.30
N LEU A 90 1.38 12.35 -15.26
CA LEU A 90 1.95 11.01 -15.35
C LEU A 90 0.85 9.94 -15.53
N THR A 91 -0.28 10.10 -14.85
CA THR A 91 -1.42 9.19 -14.97
C THR A 91 -1.97 9.18 -16.39
N GLU A 92 -2.18 10.36 -16.99
CA GLU A 92 -2.61 10.48 -18.39
C GLU A 92 -1.65 9.74 -19.34
N LEU A 93 -0.33 9.92 -19.16
CA LEU A 93 0.68 9.23 -19.97
C LEU A 93 0.64 7.71 -19.80
N LEU A 94 0.40 7.21 -18.59
CA LEU A 94 0.26 5.78 -18.34
C LEU A 94 -1.03 5.22 -18.95
N GLU A 95 -2.13 6.00 -18.92
CA GLU A 95 -3.40 5.65 -19.56
C GLU A 95 -3.29 5.60 -21.10
N GLU A 96 -2.43 6.43 -21.69
CA GLU A 96 -2.03 6.34 -23.11
C GLU A 96 -1.23 5.05 -23.43
N GLY A 97 -0.91 4.23 -22.43
CA GLY A 97 -0.21 2.96 -22.60
C GLY A 97 1.30 3.12 -22.72
N LEU A 98 1.89 4.23 -22.25
CA LEU A 98 3.33 4.36 -22.20
C LEU A 98 3.96 3.43 -21.15
N SER A 99 5.21 3.06 -21.38
CA SER A 99 6.03 2.47 -20.34
C SER A 99 6.20 3.44 -19.16
N VAL A 100 6.39 2.90 -17.95
CA VAL A 100 6.63 3.73 -16.76
C VAL A 100 7.83 4.65 -16.96
N GLU A 101 8.91 4.16 -17.56
CA GLU A 101 10.12 4.93 -17.82
C GLU A 101 9.88 6.08 -18.80
N ASP A 102 9.15 5.83 -19.89
CA ASP A 102 8.81 6.85 -20.88
C ASP A 102 7.84 7.89 -20.32
N ALA A 103 6.86 7.45 -19.52
CA ALA A 103 5.93 8.36 -18.84
C ALA A 103 6.68 9.30 -17.90
N ILE A 104 7.57 8.78 -17.05
CA ILE A 104 8.42 9.60 -16.17
C ILE A 104 9.29 10.53 -16.99
N GLY A 105 9.90 10.04 -18.09
CA GLY A 105 10.75 10.84 -18.97
C GLY A 105 10.01 11.97 -19.66
N LYS A 106 8.76 11.75 -20.11
CA LYS A 106 7.91 12.80 -20.69
C LYS A 106 7.45 13.80 -19.62
N ALA A 107 6.96 13.33 -18.47
CA ALA A 107 6.55 14.20 -17.36
C ALA A 107 7.72 15.07 -16.87
N GLN A 108 8.93 14.51 -16.76
CA GLN A 108 10.15 15.24 -16.46
C GLN A 108 10.37 16.44 -17.40
N ARG A 109 10.17 16.26 -18.71
CA ARG A 109 10.34 17.33 -19.71
C ARG A 109 9.25 18.40 -19.62
N ILE A 110 8.00 17.99 -19.36
CA ILE A 110 6.85 18.90 -19.20
C ILE A 110 7.10 19.84 -18.00
N PHE A 111 7.49 19.27 -16.86
CA PHE A 111 7.67 20.02 -15.61
C PHE A 111 9.07 20.62 -15.43
N LYS A 112 9.99 20.36 -16.37
CA LYS A 112 11.38 20.87 -16.38
C LYS A 112 12.12 20.58 -15.07
N VAL A 113 11.97 19.37 -14.56
CA VAL A 113 12.67 18.90 -13.36
C VAL A 113 13.82 17.97 -13.74
N ASP A 114 14.78 17.82 -12.84
CA ASP A 114 15.83 16.82 -13.02
C ASP A 114 15.26 15.39 -12.84
N ARG A 115 16.03 14.38 -13.28
CA ARG A 115 15.59 12.98 -13.25
C ARG A 115 15.38 12.47 -11.82
N ALA A 116 16.19 12.90 -10.85
CA ALA A 116 16.06 12.44 -9.48
C ALA A 116 14.76 12.97 -8.86
N SER A 117 14.43 14.24 -9.11
CA SER A 117 13.15 14.84 -8.71
C SER A 117 11.95 14.18 -9.37
N ALA A 118 12.02 13.85 -10.67
CA ALA A 118 10.95 13.14 -11.38
C ALA A 118 10.70 11.72 -10.83
N VAL A 119 11.77 10.98 -10.51
CA VAL A 119 11.67 9.64 -9.90
C VAL A 119 11.15 9.72 -8.47
N ALA A 120 11.60 10.71 -7.69
CA ALA A 120 11.09 10.95 -6.35
C ALA A 120 9.58 11.29 -6.38
N ALA A 121 9.16 12.12 -7.34
CA ALA A 121 7.76 12.47 -7.53
C ALA A 121 6.92 11.27 -7.93
N PHE A 122 7.45 10.37 -8.76
CA PHE A 122 6.83 9.10 -9.09
C PHE A 122 6.64 8.21 -7.84
N HIS A 123 7.68 7.97 -7.05
CA HIS A 123 7.58 7.19 -5.81
C HIS A 123 6.59 7.82 -4.83
N HIS A 124 6.65 9.14 -4.67
CA HIS A 124 5.71 9.89 -3.82
C HIS A 124 4.27 9.70 -4.30
N GLY A 125 4.02 9.79 -5.60
CA GLY A 125 2.66 9.62 -6.14
C GLY A 125 2.14 8.18 -6.01
N ILE A 126 3.01 7.17 -6.07
CA ILE A 126 2.62 5.78 -5.72
C ILE A 126 2.27 5.69 -4.22
N TRP A 127 3.14 6.21 -3.34
CA TRP A 127 2.94 6.16 -1.89
C TRP A 127 1.66 6.85 -1.44
N HIS A 128 1.40 8.05 -1.97
CA HIS A 128 0.21 8.84 -1.69
C HIS A 128 -1.00 8.48 -2.54
N ARG A 129 -0.87 7.49 -3.44
CA ARG A 129 -1.93 7.03 -4.35
C ARG A 129 -2.49 8.11 -5.28
N THR A 130 -1.68 9.11 -5.63
CA THR A 130 -2.03 10.10 -6.67
C THR A 130 -1.72 9.58 -8.08
N ILE A 131 -0.93 8.51 -8.19
CA ILE A 131 -0.70 7.75 -9.42
C ILE A 131 -1.35 6.37 -9.26
N PRO A 132 -2.29 5.97 -10.14
CA PRO A 132 -3.12 4.77 -9.94
C PRO A 132 -2.42 3.49 -10.39
N ILE A 133 -1.18 3.21 -9.97
CA ILE A 133 -0.49 1.95 -10.28
C ILE A 133 -0.86 0.86 -9.28
N ASP A 134 -1.17 -0.34 -9.79
CA ASP A 134 -1.41 -1.51 -8.96
C ASP A 134 -0.11 -2.10 -8.42
N ILE A 135 0.28 -1.70 -7.20
CA ILE A 135 1.48 -2.21 -6.53
C ILE A 135 1.44 -3.71 -6.20
N ARG A 136 0.29 -4.39 -6.37
CA ARG A 136 0.17 -5.84 -6.15
C ARG A 136 0.67 -6.64 -7.35
N GLU A 137 0.94 -5.97 -8.46
CA GLU A 137 1.47 -6.54 -9.69
C GLU A 137 2.93 -6.11 -9.87
N PRO A 138 3.75 -6.91 -10.57
CA PRO A 138 5.13 -6.51 -10.86
C PRO A 138 5.16 -5.17 -11.62
N ILE A 139 5.90 -4.20 -11.09
CA ILE A 139 6.13 -2.91 -11.77
C ILE A 139 7.41 -3.03 -12.58
N VAL A 140 7.28 -3.22 -13.90
CA VAL A 140 8.40 -3.29 -14.84
C VAL A 140 8.55 -1.93 -15.51
N MET A 141 9.68 -1.25 -15.29
CA MET A 141 9.85 0.14 -15.73
C MET A 141 9.74 0.32 -17.26
N SER A 142 10.16 -0.69 -18.03
CA SER A 142 10.12 -0.70 -19.50
C SER A 142 8.77 -1.08 -20.09
N GLU A 143 7.78 -1.41 -19.27
CA GLU A 143 6.45 -1.84 -19.71
C GLU A 143 5.37 -0.89 -19.18
N PRO A 144 4.18 -0.85 -19.82
CA PRO A 144 3.04 -0.15 -19.24
C PRO A 144 2.65 -0.76 -17.90
N ALA A 145 2.51 0.08 -16.87
CA ALA A 145 2.06 -0.40 -15.57
C ALA A 145 0.57 -0.76 -15.61
N LYS A 146 0.20 -1.80 -14.86
CA LYS A 146 -1.22 -2.09 -14.61
C LYS A 146 -1.80 -1.01 -13.71
N LEU A 147 -2.82 -0.31 -14.21
CA LEU A 147 -3.51 0.73 -13.46
C LEU A 147 -4.63 0.15 -12.59
N THR A 148 -4.99 0.87 -11.54
CA THR A 148 -6.02 0.50 -10.57
C THR A 148 -6.83 1.70 -10.11
N ASP A 149 -8.15 1.54 -10.04
CA ASP A 149 -9.08 2.52 -9.49
C ASP A 149 -9.14 2.52 -7.94
N PHE A 150 -8.30 1.70 -7.29
CA PHE A 150 -8.31 1.42 -5.85
C PHE A 150 -9.66 0.92 -5.29
N ALA A 151 -10.67 0.64 -6.12
CA ALA A 151 -11.97 0.11 -5.69
C ALA A 151 -11.81 -1.27 -5.04
N TRP A 152 -10.78 -2.02 -5.46
CA TRP A 152 -10.39 -3.27 -4.83
C TRP A 152 -10.09 -3.13 -3.33
N ALA A 153 -9.63 -1.98 -2.84
CA ALA A 153 -9.34 -1.79 -1.42
C ALA A 153 -10.63 -1.87 -0.60
N TYR A 154 -11.72 -1.31 -1.14
CA TYR A 154 -13.06 -1.44 -0.57
C TYR A 154 -13.59 -2.89 -0.67
N GLN A 155 -13.36 -3.57 -1.79
CA GLN A 155 -13.78 -4.97 -1.99
C GLN A 155 -13.00 -5.94 -1.09
N ALA A 156 -11.68 -5.74 -0.94
CA ALA A 156 -10.83 -6.54 -0.07
C ALA A 156 -11.19 -6.31 1.39
N ALA A 157 -11.46 -5.06 1.79
CA ALA A 157 -12.03 -4.75 3.10
C ALA A 157 -13.35 -5.51 3.30
N ALA A 158 -14.27 -5.46 2.33
CA ALA A 158 -15.53 -6.19 2.39
C ALA A 158 -15.35 -7.71 2.60
N LYS A 159 -14.39 -8.33 1.91
CA LYS A 159 -14.05 -9.76 2.04
C LYS A 159 -13.45 -10.09 3.41
N ILE A 160 -12.51 -9.28 3.89
CA ILE A 160 -11.90 -9.44 5.23
C ILE A 160 -12.97 -9.32 6.33
N LEU A 161 -14.00 -8.49 6.10
CA LEU A 161 -15.09 -8.24 7.02
C LEU A 161 -16.23 -9.27 6.93
N GLY A 162 -16.03 -10.41 6.24
CA GLY A 162 -17.04 -11.46 6.10
C GLY A 162 -18.27 -11.03 5.29
N GLY A 163 -18.13 -9.97 4.50
CA GLY A 163 -19.13 -9.57 3.55
C GLY A 163 -19.16 -10.54 2.39
N ASN A 164 -20.32 -11.14 2.14
CA ASN A 164 -20.55 -11.90 0.91
C ASN A 164 -20.16 -11.00 -0.26
N GLY A 165 -19.05 -11.34 -0.92
CA GLY A 165 -18.86 -10.92 -2.30
C GLY A 165 -20.02 -11.52 -3.06
N GLU A 166 -20.75 -10.69 -3.79
CA GLU A 166 -21.65 -11.20 -4.82
C GLU A 166 -20.87 -12.09 -5.80
#